data_AF-A0A2P2JLF7-F1
#
_entry.id   AF-A0A2P2JLF7-F1
#
_cell.length_a   1.000
_cell.length_b   1.000
_cell.length_c   1.000
_cell.angle_alpha   90.00
_cell.angle_beta   90.00
_cell.angle_gamma   90.00
#
_symmetry.space_group_name_H-M   'P 1'
#
loop_
_entity.id
_entity.type
_entity.pdbx_description
1 polymer ?
#
loop_
_entity_poly.entity_id
_entity_poly.type
_entity_poly.pdbx_seq_one_letter_code
_entity_poly.pdbx_strand_id
1 'polypeptide(L)'
;MPIGIIIARYLKVSETAGAAWFYLHVACQSSAYVIGVAGWATGIKLGKDSPGITYHKHRNIGITLFCLGTLQVLALLLRPKPEHKYRMYWNFYHWTVGYAIIILAIINIYEGFDVLDGQKNWKWAYTGIIICLGAIAALLEAITWLIVLRRKKAVRSDKYGNGENGVNGYGNRSHQTV
;
A
#
# COMPACT_ATOMS: atom_id res chain seq x y z
N MET A 1 1.71 5.44 8.31
CA MET A 1 1.45 4.23 7.49
C MET A 1 0.39 4.42 6.40
N PRO A 2 -0.87 4.83 6.66
CA PRO A 2 -1.93 4.82 5.63
C PRO A 2 -1.65 5.75 4.44
N ILE A 3 -1.08 6.94 4.73
CA ILE A 3 -0.72 7.95 3.72
C ILE A 3 0.30 7.39 2.72
N GLY A 4 1.33 6.68 3.19
CA GLY A 4 2.33 6.06 2.31
C GLY A 4 1.75 5.00 1.36
N ILE A 5 0.67 4.34 1.75
CA ILE A 5 -0.03 3.33 0.91
C ILE A 5 -0.89 4.03 -0.15
N ILE A 6 -1.61 5.07 0.24
CA ILE A 6 -2.38 5.93 -0.68
C ILE A 6 -1.44 6.52 -1.75
N ILE A 7 -0.29 7.05 -1.32
CA ILE A 7 0.75 7.58 -2.22
C ILE A 7 1.22 6.52 -3.21
N ALA A 8 1.57 5.31 -2.74
CA ALA A 8 2.05 4.24 -3.61
C ALA A 8 0.97 3.71 -4.57
N ARG A 9 -0.31 3.80 -4.21
CA ARG A 9 -1.41 3.31 -5.04
C ARG A 9 -1.81 4.32 -6.12
N TYR A 10 -1.86 5.62 -5.80
CA TYR A 10 -2.38 6.64 -6.72
C TYR A 10 -1.29 7.40 -7.48
N LEU A 11 -0.13 7.72 -6.87
CA LEU A 11 0.97 8.37 -7.61
C LEU A 11 1.70 7.40 -8.54
N LYS A 12 1.60 6.10 -8.31
CA LYS A 12 2.11 5.09 -9.25
C LYS A 12 1.32 5.04 -10.56
N VAL A 13 0.06 5.48 -10.55
CA VAL A 13 -0.84 5.46 -11.72
C VAL A 13 -0.69 6.71 -12.59
N SER A 14 -0.21 7.83 -12.04
CA SER A 14 0.14 9.01 -12.81
C SER A 14 1.48 8.79 -13.54
N GLU A 15 1.43 8.65 -14.86
CA GLU A 15 2.62 8.55 -15.74
C GLU A 15 3.63 9.70 -15.57
N THR A 16 3.20 10.83 -14.98
CA THR A 16 4.03 12.01 -14.70
C THR A 16 4.95 11.88 -13.47
N ALA A 17 4.73 10.93 -12.55
CA ALA A 17 5.44 10.92 -11.26
C ALA A 17 6.73 10.06 -11.23
N GLY A 18 7.07 9.33 -12.29
CA GLY A 18 8.33 8.58 -12.40
C GLY A 18 8.70 7.77 -11.15
N ALA A 19 9.87 8.02 -10.56
CA ALA A 19 10.34 7.37 -9.33
C ALA A 19 9.88 8.06 -8.02
N ALA A 20 9.20 9.21 -8.09
CA ALA A 20 8.86 10.02 -6.91
C ALA A 20 7.92 9.30 -5.94
N TRP A 21 6.96 8.52 -6.46
CA TRP A 21 6.06 7.72 -5.62
C TRP A 21 6.83 6.73 -4.74
N PHE A 22 7.94 6.17 -5.25
CA PHE A 22 8.75 5.18 -4.55
C PHE A 22 9.50 5.84 -3.39
N TYR A 23 10.19 6.96 -3.63
CA TYR A 23 10.89 7.69 -2.58
C TYR A 23 9.94 8.21 -1.50
N LEU A 24 8.80 8.77 -1.90
CA LEU A 24 7.81 9.29 -0.97
C LEU A 24 7.17 8.18 -0.12
N HIS A 25 6.91 7.01 -0.73
CA HIS A 25 6.46 5.82 0.00
C HIS A 25 7.51 5.37 1.02
N VAL A 26 8.77 5.21 0.60
CA VAL A 26 9.86 4.77 1.48
C VAL A 26 10.07 5.74 2.63
N ALA A 27 10.07 7.05 2.37
CA ALA A 27 10.23 8.06 3.41
C ALA A 27 9.09 7.99 4.45
N CYS A 28 7.83 7.90 4.00
CA CYS A 28 6.67 7.81 4.89
C CYS A 28 6.64 6.50 5.70
N GLN A 29 7.01 5.36 5.10
CA GLN A 29 7.02 4.09 5.81
C GLN A 29 8.20 3.96 6.77
N SER A 30 9.37 4.50 6.41
CA SER A 30 10.55 4.48 7.29
C SER A 30 10.31 5.34 8.53
N SER A 31 9.74 6.54 8.38
CA SER A 31 9.40 7.38 9.53
C SER A 31 8.34 6.74 10.41
N ALA A 32 7.30 6.14 9.83
CA ALA A 32 6.29 5.41 10.58
C ALA A 32 6.87 4.20 11.34
N TYR A 33 7.82 3.49 10.74
CA TYR A 33 8.50 2.38 11.39
C TYR A 33 9.34 2.86 12.58
N VAL A 34 10.16 3.91 12.42
CA VAL A 34 10.98 4.46 13.52
C VAL A 34 10.11 4.88 14.71
N ILE A 35 9.01 5.61 14.46
CA ILE A 35 8.05 5.99 15.50
C ILE A 35 7.43 4.74 16.15
N GLY A 36 7.07 3.74 15.35
CA GLY A 36 6.53 2.46 15.83
C GLY A 36 7.51 1.70 16.74
N VAL A 37 8.79 1.63 16.38
CA VAL A 37 9.84 1.00 17.20
C VAL A 37 10.01 1.75 18.52
N ALA A 38 10.03 3.08 18.50
CA ALA A 38 10.11 3.89 19.71
C ALA A 38 8.90 3.66 20.64
N GLY A 39 7.68 3.62 20.09
CA GLY A 39 6.47 3.32 20.85
C GLY A 39 6.49 1.90 21.43
N TRP A 40 6.91 0.91 20.65
CA TRP A 40 7.06 -0.47 21.10
C TRP A 40 8.08 -0.61 22.24
N ALA A 41 9.26 -0.01 22.10
CA ALA A 41 10.31 -0.03 23.11
C ALA A 41 9.84 0.65 24.42
N THR A 42 9.12 1.77 24.29
CA THR A 42 8.50 2.46 25.42
C THR A 42 7.47 1.56 26.12
N GLY A 43 6.61 0.88 25.37
CA GLY A 43 5.63 -0.06 25.92
C GLY A 43 6.26 -1.23 26.68
N ILE A 44 7.39 -1.77 26.18
CA ILE A 44 8.15 -2.79 26.92
C ILE A 44 8.73 -2.23 28.22
N LYS A 45 9.29 -1.02 28.18
CA LYS A 45 9.85 -0.38 29.38
C LYS A 45 8.78 -0.15 30.45
N LEU A 46 7.65 0.45 30.08
CA LEU A 46 6.51 0.67 30.98
C LEU A 46 5.98 -0.64 31.57
N GLY A 47 5.96 -1.72 30.78
CA GLY A 47 5.54 -3.04 31.26
C GLY A 47 6.53 -3.69 32.24
N LYS A 48 7.83 -3.35 32.18
CA LYS A 48 8.82 -3.77 33.18
C LYS A 48 8.70 -2.96 34.47
N ASP A 49 8.43 -1.66 34.34
CA ASP A 49 8.30 -0.72 35.45
C ASP A 49 6.97 -0.86 36.21
N SER A 50 6.01 -1.65 35.70
CA SER A 50 4.70 -1.91 36.30
C SER A 50 4.51 -3.39 36.70
N PRO A 51 5.25 -3.89 37.71
CA PRO A 51 5.14 -5.28 38.14
C PRO A 51 3.71 -5.59 38.64
N GLY A 52 3.07 -6.60 38.06
CA GLY A 52 1.73 -7.07 38.44
C GLY A 52 0.59 -6.71 37.50
N ILE A 53 0.80 -5.81 36.51
CA ILE A 53 -0.22 -5.47 35.50
C ILE A 53 0.34 -5.75 34.11
N THR A 54 -0.15 -6.82 33.46
CA THR A 54 0.29 -7.21 32.12
C THR A 54 -0.88 -7.33 31.15
N TYR A 55 -0.93 -6.42 30.18
CA TYR A 55 -1.91 -6.47 29.09
C TYR A 55 -1.41 -7.37 27.96
N HIS A 56 -1.60 -8.68 28.14
CA HIS A 56 -1.06 -9.71 27.24
C HIS A 56 -1.51 -9.55 25.78
N LYS A 57 -2.77 -9.18 25.52
CA LYS A 57 -3.29 -8.99 24.16
C LYS A 57 -2.58 -7.87 23.42
N HIS A 58 -2.63 -6.65 23.95
CA HIS A 58 -1.95 -5.47 23.40
C HIS A 58 -0.44 -5.71 23.21
N ARG A 59 0.22 -6.33 24.21
CA ARG A 59 1.66 -6.64 24.12
C ARG A 59 1.99 -7.64 23.01
N ASN A 60 1.24 -8.73 22.87
CA ASN A 60 1.49 -9.75 21.86
C ASN A 60 1.27 -9.20 20.44
N ILE A 61 0.22 -8.41 20.24
CA ILE A 61 -0.04 -7.75 18.96
C ILE A 61 1.07 -6.73 18.67
N GLY A 62 1.50 -5.95 19.66
CA GLY A 62 2.61 -5.01 19.53
C GLY A 62 3.94 -5.66 19.11
N ILE A 63 4.29 -6.81 19.70
CA ILE A 63 5.47 -7.59 19.30
C ILE A 63 5.32 -8.12 17.87
N THR A 64 4.14 -8.64 17.53
CA THR A 64 3.84 -9.12 16.16
C THR A 64 4.00 -8.00 15.14
N LEU A 65 3.49 -6.80 15.43
CA LEU A 65 3.64 -5.62 14.60
C LEU A 65 5.10 -5.20 14.41
N PHE A 66 5.92 -5.26 15.47
CA PHE A 66 7.34 -4.98 15.37
C PHE A 66 8.06 -5.97 14.43
N CYS A 67 7.79 -7.27 14.58
CA CYS A 67 8.35 -8.30 13.71
C CYS A 67 7.94 -8.11 12.24
N LEU A 68 6.64 -7.93 11.97
CA LEU A 68 6.12 -7.73 10.62
C LEU A 68 6.59 -6.41 9.99
N GLY A 69 6.65 -5.33 10.78
CA GLY A 69 7.17 -4.04 10.33
C GLY A 69 8.65 -4.11 9.96
N THR A 70 9.44 -4.84 10.75
CA THR A 70 10.87 -5.08 10.44
C THR A 70 11.00 -5.88 9.14
N LEU A 71 10.18 -6.92 8.97
CA LEU A 71 10.13 -7.69 7.73
C LEU A 71 9.77 -6.80 6.53
N GLN A 72 8.92 -5.79 6.69
CA GLN A 72 8.60 -4.83 5.64
C GLN A 72 9.76 -3.89 5.29
N VAL A 73 10.52 -3.42 6.27
CA VAL A 73 11.71 -2.59 6.02
C VAL A 73 12.78 -3.41 5.30
N LEU A 74 12.98 -4.67 5.70
CA LEU A 74 13.89 -5.60 5.01
C LEU A 74 13.45 -5.90 3.57
N ALA A 75 12.15 -5.76 3.25
CA ALA A 75 11.65 -5.89 1.88
C ALA A 75 12.37 -4.95 0.91
N LEU A 76 12.78 -3.76 1.37
CA LEU A 76 13.52 -2.79 0.55
C LEU A 76 14.91 -3.31 0.16
N LEU A 77 15.60 -3.95 1.10
CA LEU A 77 16.93 -4.54 0.87
C LEU A 77 16.84 -5.77 -0.03
N LEU A 78 15.80 -6.59 0.14
CA LEU A 78 15.59 -7.83 -0.62
C LEU A 78 14.85 -7.60 -1.94
N ARG A 79 14.72 -6.35 -2.41
CA ARG A 79 13.95 -6.00 -3.60
C ARG A 79 14.57 -6.61 -4.87
N PRO A 80 13.93 -7.60 -5.54
CA PRO A 80 14.49 -8.21 -6.74
C PRO A 80 14.44 -7.27 -7.95
N LYS A 81 15.32 -7.49 -8.93
CA LYS A 81 15.27 -6.80 -10.24
C LYS A 81 13.93 -7.07 -10.96
N PRO A 82 13.43 -6.13 -11.78
CA PRO A 82 12.09 -6.22 -12.39
C PRO A 82 11.85 -7.49 -13.23
N GLU A 83 12.90 -7.99 -13.87
CA GLU A 83 12.86 -9.14 -14.79
C GLU A 83 12.87 -10.50 -14.07
N HIS A 84 13.06 -10.52 -12.75
CA HIS A 84 13.23 -11.76 -11.99
C HIS A 84 11.88 -12.37 -11.56
N LYS A 85 11.72 -13.69 -11.68
CA LYS A 85 10.50 -14.41 -11.24
C LYS A 85 10.12 -14.14 -9.77
N TYR A 86 11.12 -13.99 -8.91
CA TYR A 86 10.95 -13.62 -7.50
C TYR A 86 10.32 -12.24 -7.27
N ARG A 87 10.27 -11.35 -8.27
CA ARG A 87 9.60 -10.05 -8.17
C ARG A 87 8.10 -10.21 -7.88
N MET A 88 7.46 -11.24 -8.44
CA MET A 88 6.05 -11.53 -8.20
C MET A 88 5.80 -11.98 -6.76
N TYR A 89 6.59 -12.92 -6.25
CA TYR A 89 6.51 -13.37 -4.85
C TYR A 89 6.81 -12.23 -3.88
N TRP A 90 7.82 -11.42 -4.19
CA TRP A 90 8.15 -10.24 -3.40
C TRP A 90 6.97 -9.26 -3.34
N ASN A 91 6.33 -8.98 -4.48
CA ASN A 91 5.15 -8.10 -4.52
C ASN A 91 4.00 -8.68 -3.70
N PHE A 92 3.72 -9.99 -3.81
CA PHE A 92 2.63 -10.65 -3.08
C PHE A 92 2.85 -10.59 -1.57
N TYR A 93 4.04 -10.98 -1.09
CA TYR A 93 4.36 -10.92 0.33
C TYR A 93 4.34 -9.48 0.84
N HIS A 94 4.95 -8.54 0.11
CA HIS A 94 5.04 -7.13 0.52
C HIS A 94 3.65 -6.50 0.64
N TRP A 95 2.74 -6.82 -0.28
CA TRP A 95 1.35 -6.37 -0.18
C TRP A 95 0.60 -7.03 0.98
N THR A 96 0.62 -8.36 1.06
CA THR A 96 -0.18 -9.10 2.05
C THR A 96 0.24 -8.77 3.48
N VAL A 97 1.55 -8.76 3.76
CA VAL A 97 2.09 -8.34 5.06
C VAL A 97 1.76 -6.88 5.34
N GLY A 98 1.77 -6.01 4.31
CA GLY A 98 1.46 -4.60 4.46
C GLY A 98 0.04 -4.36 4.95
N TYR A 99 -0.95 -5.04 4.35
CA TYR A 99 -2.34 -4.96 4.80
C TYR A 99 -2.55 -5.58 6.19
N ALA A 100 -1.90 -6.71 6.47
CA ALA A 100 -1.97 -7.35 7.79
C ALA A 100 -1.49 -6.40 8.90
N ILE A 101 -0.39 -5.67 8.67
CA ILE A 101 0.13 -4.67 9.62
C ILE A 101 -0.89 -3.55 9.89
N ILE A 102 -1.60 -3.05 8.87
CA ILE A 102 -2.62 -2.01 9.07
C ILE A 102 -3.73 -2.52 10.00
N ILE A 103 -4.27 -3.71 9.70
CA ILE A 103 -5.37 -4.29 10.45
C ILE A 103 -4.95 -4.53 11.90
N LEU A 104 -3.80 -5.17 12.10
CA LEU A 104 -3.25 -5.41 13.43
C LEU A 104 -2.94 -4.12 14.18
N ALA A 105 -2.46 -3.07 13.50
CA ALA A 105 -2.20 -1.77 14.13
C ALA A 105 -3.47 -1.10 14.62
N ILE A 106 -4.56 -1.14 13.83
CA ILE A 106 -5.87 -0.60 14.24
C ILE A 106 -6.38 -1.35 15.48
N ILE A 107 -6.37 -2.68 15.45
CA ILE A 107 -6.77 -3.51 16.60
C ILE A 107 -5.92 -3.17 17.82
N ASN A 108 -4.60 -3.07 17.65
CA ASN A 108 -3.67 -2.79 18.75
C ASN A 108 -3.91 -1.42 19.38
N ILE A 109 -4.27 -0.41 18.58
CA ILE A 109 -4.58 0.94 19.07
C ILE A 109 -5.88 0.93 19.89
N TYR A 110 -6.91 0.20 19.44
CA TYR A 110 -8.15 0.06 20.23
C TYR A 110 -7.92 -0.69 21.55
N GLU A 111 -7.16 -1.78 21.53
CA GLU A 111 -6.73 -2.47 22.76
C GLU A 111 -5.95 -1.51 23.67
N GLY A 112 -5.08 -0.66 23.11
CA GLY A 112 -4.35 0.35 23.88
C GLY A 112 -5.25 1.41 24.52
N PHE A 113 -6.32 1.83 23.84
CA PHE A 113 -7.31 2.73 24.44
C PHE A 113 -8.08 2.06 25.57
N ASP A 114 -8.43 0.78 25.43
CA ASP A 114 -9.16 0.04 26.47
C ASP A 114 -8.26 -0.22 27.70
N VAL A 115 -6.95 -0.35 27.51
CA VAL A 115 -5.94 -0.39 28.59
C VAL A 115 -5.86 0.92 29.38
N LEU A 116 -5.96 2.07 28.71
CA LEU A 116 -5.85 3.41 29.31
C LEU A 116 -7.18 3.94 29.89
N ASP A 117 -8.05 3.03 30.33
CA ASP A 117 -9.41 3.32 30.81
C ASP A 117 -10.25 4.12 29.80
N GLY A 118 -10.22 3.66 28.54
CA GLY A 118 -11.15 4.03 27.49
C GLY A 118 -11.36 5.54 27.37
N GLN A 119 -10.32 6.31 27.04
CA GLN A 119 -10.46 7.74 26.75
C GLN A 119 -11.37 7.97 25.53
N LYS A 120 -12.69 7.98 25.77
CA LYS A 120 -13.74 7.88 24.74
C LYS A 120 -13.55 8.92 23.65
N ASN A 121 -13.17 10.14 24.02
CA ASN A 121 -12.93 11.25 23.08
C ASN A 121 -11.83 10.91 22.06
N TRP A 122 -10.72 10.32 22.50
CA TRP A 122 -9.61 9.91 21.62
C TRP A 122 -9.96 8.70 20.77
N LYS A 123 -10.72 7.75 21.32
CA LYS A 123 -11.25 6.61 20.56
C LYS A 123 -12.15 7.09 19.41
N TRP A 124 -13.08 8.02 19.68
CA TRP A 124 -13.94 8.63 18.66
C TRP A 124 -13.15 9.45 17.63
N ALA A 125 -12.19 10.26 18.07
CA ALA A 125 -11.33 11.02 17.17
C ALA A 125 -10.55 10.10 16.23
N TYR A 126 -9.96 9.03 16.76
CA TYR A 126 -9.23 8.04 15.98
C TYR A 126 -10.14 7.29 14.98
N THR A 127 -11.35 6.89 15.41
CA THR A 127 -12.37 6.31 14.53
C THR A 127 -12.70 7.26 13.37
N GLY A 128 -12.91 8.55 13.67
CA GLY A 128 -13.16 9.57 12.65
C GLY A 128 -12.03 9.68 11.63
N ILE A 129 -10.77 9.67 12.08
CA ILE A 129 -9.59 9.68 11.20
C ILE A 129 -9.57 8.45 10.28
N ILE A 130 -9.84 7.25 10.80
CA ILE A 130 -9.90 6.02 9.99
C ILE A 130 -11.00 6.12 8.93
N ILE A 131 -12.19 6.57 9.31
CA ILE A 131 -13.33 6.74 8.38
C ILE A 131 -12.98 7.73 7.28
N CYS A 132 -12.41 8.89 7.63
CA CYS A 132 -11.97 9.88 6.65
C CYS A 132 -10.92 9.32 5.69
N LEU A 133 -9.89 8.61 6.20
CA LEU A 133 -8.87 7.98 5.35
C LEU A 133 -9.47 6.89 4.44
N GLY A 134 -10.41 6.10 4.96
CA GLY A 134 -11.15 5.10 4.18
C GLY A 134 -11.99 5.73 3.07
N ALA A 135 -12.68 6.84 3.36
CA ALA A 135 -13.46 7.60 2.38
C ALA A 135 -12.58 8.20 1.28
N ILE A 136 -11.44 8.80 1.65
CA ILE A 136 -10.45 9.33 0.68
C ILE A 136 -9.94 8.20 -0.22
N ALA A 137 -9.59 7.04 0.35
CA ALA A 137 -9.15 5.89 -0.43
C ALA A 137 -10.25 5.38 -1.38
N ALA A 138 -11.50 5.28 -0.92
CA ALA A 138 -12.62 4.87 -1.76
C ALA A 138 -12.88 5.85 -2.93
N LEU A 139 -12.81 7.16 -2.66
CA LEU A 139 -12.97 8.19 -3.68
C LEU A 139 -11.86 8.14 -4.73
N LEU A 140 -10.60 8.00 -4.31
CA LEU A 140 -9.46 7.89 -5.22
C LEU A 140 -9.52 6.59 -6.04
N GLU A 141 -9.99 5.49 -5.46
CA GLU A 141 -10.24 4.24 -6.18
C GLU A 141 -11.31 4.46 -7.26
N ALA A 142 -12.45 5.08 -6.93
CA ALA A 142 -13.52 5.39 -7.88
C ALA A 142 -13.03 6.24 -9.06
N ILE A 143 -12.23 7.29 -8.79
CA ILE A 143 -11.61 8.12 -9.84
C ILE A 143 -10.68 7.28 -10.73
N THR A 144 -9.87 6.41 -10.13
CA THR A 144 -8.94 5.55 -10.87
C THR A 144 -9.68 4.60 -11.80
N TRP A 145 -10.76 3.97 -11.33
CA TRP A 145 -11.62 3.12 -12.15
C TRP A 145 -12.27 3.90 -13.30
N LEU A 146 -12.73 5.12 -13.04
CA LEU A 146 -13.28 6.00 -14.08
C LEU A 146 -12.25 6.31 -15.16
N ILE A 147 -11.00 6.63 -14.78
CA ILE A 147 -9.91 6.88 -15.73
C ILE A 147 -9.59 5.61 -16.54
N VAL A 148 -9.50 4.45 -15.90
CA VAL A 148 -9.23 3.16 -16.58
C VAL A 148 -10.34 2.83 -17.57
N LEU A 149 -11.60 3.04 -17.20
CA LEU A 149 -12.74 2.83 -18.09
C LEU A 149 -12.72 3.80 -19.28
N ARG A 150 -12.37 5.07 -19.05
CA ARG A 150 -12.21 6.06 -20.13
C ARG A 150 -11.06 5.72 -21.08
N ARG A 151 -9.91 5.29 -20.55
CA ARG A 151 -8.77 4.80 -21.37
C ARG A 151 -9.15 3.56 -22.19
N LYS A 152 -9.85 2.59 -21.59
CA LYS A 152 -10.36 1.41 -22.32
C LYS A 152 -11.36 1.79 -23.41
N LYS A 153 -12.22 2.79 -23.18
CA LYS A 153 -13.15 3.31 -24.21
C LYS A 153 -12.40 4.00 -25.34
N ALA A 154 -11.39 4.84 -25.05
CA ALA A 154 -10.57 5.51 -26.07
C ALA A 154 -9.82 4.52 -26.97
N VAL A 155 -9.12 3.54 -26.38
CA VAL A 155 -8.42 2.48 -27.13
C VAL A 155 -9.38 1.65 -27.99
N ARG A 156 -10.60 1.39 -27.50
CA ARG A 156 -11.62 0.68 -28.27
C ARG A 156 -12.15 1.53 -29.43
N SER A 157 -12.32 2.84 -29.22
CA SER A 157 -12.72 3.80 -30.25
C SER A 157 -11.67 3.89 -31.36
N ASP A 158 -10.38 3.98 -31.02
CA ASP A 158 -9.29 4.01 -32.01
C ASP A 158 -9.22 2.72 -32.83
N LYS A 159 -9.48 1.55 -32.21
CA LYS A 159 -9.54 0.27 -32.93
C LYS A 159 -10.71 0.18 -33.92
N TYR A 160 -11.86 0.79 -33.63
CA TYR A 160 -13.01 0.79 -34.54
C TYR A 160 -12.85 1.86 -35.64
N GLY A 161 -12.36 3.05 -35.30
CA GLY A 161 -12.11 4.11 -36.28
C GLY A 161 -11.00 3.80 -37.29
N ASN A 162 -10.02 2.96 -36.91
CA ASN A 162 -8.98 2.48 -37.85
C ASN A 162 -9.40 1.21 -38.63
N GLY A 163 -10.54 0.60 -38.27
CA GLY A 163 -11.06 -0.61 -38.93
C GLY A 163 -11.84 -0.34 -40.23
N GLU A 164 -12.28 0.89 -40.47
CA GLU A 164 -13.02 1.26 -41.69
C GLU A 164 -12.12 1.69 -42.87
N ASN A 165 -10.81 1.89 -42.66
CA ASN A 165 -9.85 2.28 -43.71
C ASN A 165 -8.96 1.11 -44.20
N GLY A 166 -9.40 -0.14 -44.00
CA GLY A 166 -8.61 -1.34 -44.29
C GLY A 166 -9.22 -2.23 -45.38
N VAL A 167 -9.62 -1.68 -46.54
CA VAL A 167 -10.03 -2.48 -47.70
C VAL A 167 -9.12 -2.17 -48.90
N ASN A 168 -8.48 -3.23 -49.37
CA ASN A 168 -7.73 -3.43 -50.63
C ASN A 168 -6.21 -3.25 -50.59
N GLY A 169 -5.54 -4.37 -50.28
CA GLY A 169 -4.17 -4.66 -50.67
C GLY A 169 -3.93 -6.16 -50.81
N TYR A 170 -4.79 -6.87 -51.56
CA TYR A 170 -4.49 -8.23 -52.02
C TYR A 170 -3.48 -8.15 -53.17
N GLY A 171 -2.41 -8.95 -53.06
CA GLY A 171 -1.14 -8.70 -53.74
C GLY A 171 -0.97 -9.30 -55.13
N ASN A 172 0.26 -9.21 -55.65
CA ASN A 172 0.90 -10.31 -56.37
C ASN A 172 2.42 -10.16 -56.43
N ARG A 173 3.13 -11.28 -56.30
CA ARG A 173 4.56 -11.45 -56.57
C ARG A 173 4.78 -11.65 -58.08
N SER A 174 5.82 -11.02 -58.63
CA SER A 174 6.59 -11.49 -59.81
C SER A 174 7.86 -10.61 -59.92
N HIS A 175 9.05 -11.06 -59.52
CA HIS A 175 10.05 -11.85 -60.28
C HIS A 175 10.68 -11.13 -61.48
N GLN A 176 11.98 -10.77 -61.37
CA GLN A 176 13.09 -10.75 -62.38
C GLN A 176 14.19 -9.75 -61.90
N THR A 177 15.43 -10.16 -61.53
CA THR A 177 16.66 -10.37 -62.37
C THR A 177 16.76 -9.38 -63.53
N VAL A 178 17.79 -8.55 -63.70
CA VAL A 178 19.25 -8.66 -63.48
C VAL A 178 19.79 -7.32 -62.99
#